data_AF-A0A518C1B6-F1
#
_entry.id   AF-A0A518C1B6-F1
#
_cell.length_a   1.000
_cell.length_b   1.000
_cell.length_c   1.000
_cell.angle_alpha   90.00
_cell.angle_beta   90.00
_cell.angle_gamma   90.00
#
_symmetry.space_group_name_H-M   'P 1'
#
loop_
_entity.id
_entity.type
_entity.pdbx_description
1 polymer ?
#
loop_
_entity_poly.entity_id
_entity_poly.type
_entity_poly.pdbx_seq_one_letter_code
_entity_poly.pdbx_strand_id
1 'polypeptide(L)' 'MPDTTPLTLAWRPFLDPLPLENHWLWLMIPLALAVALIYKAIKLPDLSQLPAQTLVLSSQIIAFMVLVAAALWILTEIA' A
#
# COMPACT_ATOMS: atom_id res chain seq x y z
N MET A 1 -16.06 38.24 -9.30
CA MET A 1 -15.26 37.92 -8.11
C MET A 1 -14.27 36.87 -8.54
N PRO A 2 -12.95 37.16 -8.56
CA PRO A 2 -11.96 36.28 -9.18
C PRO A 2 -11.91 34.93 -8.44
N ASP A 3 -11.80 33.87 -9.21
CA ASP A 3 -12.09 32.50 -8.82
C ASP A 3 -11.01 31.95 -7.88
N THR A 4 -11.25 31.96 -6.57
CA THR A 4 -10.35 31.41 -5.53
C THR A 4 -10.36 29.88 -5.47
N THR A 5 -10.80 29.23 -6.55
CA THR A 5 -10.98 27.77 -6.69
C THR A 5 -9.73 26.91 -6.39
N PRO A 6 -8.47 27.30 -6.68
CA PRO A 6 -7.35 26.40 -6.46
C PRO A 6 -7.04 26.17 -4.97
N LEU A 7 -7.25 27.17 -4.11
CA LEU A 7 -6.92 27.05 -2.68
C LEU A 7 -7.90 26.15 -1.93
N THR A 8 -9.17 26.13 -2.34
CA THR A 8 -10.22 25.30 -1.72
C THR A 8 -10.11 23.82 -2.07
N LEU A 9 -9.51 23.47 -3.21
CA LEU A 9 -9.31 22.07 -3.64
C LEU A 9 -8.28 21.33 -2.77
N ALA A 10 -7.29 22.03 -2.22
CA ALA A 10 -6.26 21.42 -1.38
C ALA A 10 -6.77 20.99 0.00
N TRP A 11 -7.78 21.66 0.55
CA TRP A 11 -8.30 21.39 1.89
C TRP A 11 -9.44 20.35 1.93
N ARG A 12 -10.12 20.19 0.79
CA ARG A 12 -11.29 19.30 0.66
C ARG A 12 -11.01 17.81 0.95
N PRO A 13 -9.87 17.20 0.54
CA PRO A 13 -9.57 15.79 0.85
C PRO A 13 -9.43 15.49 2.35
N PHE A 14 -9.12 16.50 3.16
CA PHE A 14 -8.97 16.35 4.62
C PHE A 14 -10.30 16.50 5.35
N LEU A 15 -11.22 17.31 4.82
CA LEU A 15 -12.57 17.49 5.38
C LEU A 15 -13.56 16.45 4.87
N ASP A 16 -13.38 15.99 3.64
CA ASP A 16 -14.24 15.03 2.96
C ASP A 16 -13.34 13.93 2.37
N PRO A 17 -13.16 12.81 3.08
CA PRO A 17 -12.23 11.76 2.67
C PRO A 17 -12.67 11.13 1.35
N LEU A 18 -11.70 10.68 0.57
CA LEU A 18 -11.99 9.95 -0.67
C LEU A 18 -12.79 8.67 -0.35
N PRO A 19 -13.86 8.35 -1.11
CA PRO A 19 -14.71 7.18 -0.89
C PRO A 19 -14.03 5.88 -1.37
N LEU A 20 -12.94 5.51 -0.69
CA LEU A 20 -12.08 4.38 -1.02
C LEU A 20 -12.30 3.18 -0.09
N GLU A 21 -13.28 3.25 0.81
CA GLU A 21 -13.62 2.19 1.77
C GLU A 21 -13.86 0.84 1.10
N ASN A 22 -14.46 0.83 -0.10
CA ASN A 22 -14.73 -0.41 -0.84
C ASN A 22 -13.49 -0.94 -1.59
N HIS A 23 -12.43 -0.15 -1.72
CA HIS A 23 -11.23 -0.46 -2.50
C HIS A 23 -9.99 -0.66 -1.61
N TRP A 24 -10.16 -0.76 -0.30
CA TRP A 24 -9.08 -0.86 0.68
C TRP A 24 -8.08 -2.00 0.38
N LEU A 25 -8.57 -3.14 -0.14
CA LEU A 25 -7.70 -4.26 -0.55
C LEU A 25 -6.78 -3.90 -1.72
N TRP A 26 -7.29 -3.13 -2.69
CA TRP A 26 -6.49 -2.68 -3.83
C TRP A 26 -5.39 -1.71 -3.40
N LEU A 27 -5.65 -0.90 -2.37
CA LEU A 27 -4.67 0.04 -1.78
C LEU A 27 -3.51 -0.68 -1.05
N MET A 28 -3.65 -1.96 -0.69
CA MET A 28 -2.55 -2.73 -0.09
C MET A 28 -1.40 -2.95 -1.07
N ILE A 29 -1.69 -3.12 -2.37
CA ILE A 29 -0.68 -3.36 -3.41
C ILE A 29 0.29 -2.16 -3.54
N PRO A 30 -0.18 -0.92 -3.78
CA PRO A 30 0.72 0.24 -3.88
C PRO A 30 1.42 0.54 -2.55
N LEU A 31 0.77 0.27 -1.41
CA LEU A 31 1.39 0.41 -0.09
C LEU A 31 2.59 -0.53 0.08
N ALA A 32 2.39 -1.83 -0.16
CA ALA A 32 3.45 -2.84 -0.06
C ALA A 32 4.59 -2.56 -1.05
N LEU A 33 4.25 -2.11 -2.26
CA LEU A 33 5.24 -1.73 -3.27
C LEU A 33 6.08 -0.52 -2.82
N ALA A 34 5.44 0.52 -2.28
CA ALA A 34 6.14 1.71 -1.78
C ALA A 34 7.08 1.37 -0.61
N VAL A 35 6.63 0.56 0.35
CA VAL A 35 7.46 0.11 1.47
C VAL A 35 8.65 -0.72 0.97
N ALA A 36 8.41 -1.68 0.08
CA ALA A 36 9.46 -2.51 -0.49
C ALA A 36 10.48 -1.71 -1.30
N LEU A 37 10.02 -0.69 -2.04
CA LEU A 37 10.86 0.21 -2.82
C LEU A 37 11.81 1.00 -1.90
N ILE A 38 11.27 1.68 -0.89
CA ILE A 38 12.04 2.49 0.05
C ILE A 38 13.06 1.61 0.80
N TYR A 39 12.63 0.45 1.29
CA TYR A 39 13.50 -0.49 1.98
C TYR A 39 14.66 -0.98 1.09
N LYS A 40 14.36 -1.40 -0.14
CA LYS A 40 15.40 -1.91 -1.06
C LYS A 40 16.32 -0.80 -1.54
N ALA A 41 15.83 0.42 -1.74
CA ALA A 41 16.62 1.57 -2.16
C ALA A 41 17.77 1.90 -1.20
N ILE A 42 17.54 1.79 0.11
CA ILE A 42 18.58 2.07 1.13
C ILE A 42 19.47 0.86 1.44
N LYS A 43 19.04 -0.35 1.07
CA LYS A 43 19.69 -1.60 1.49
C LYS A 43 20.51 -2.26 0.38
N LEU A 44 20.13 -2.09 -0.88
CA LEU A 44 20.85 -2.71 -2.00
C LEU A 44 22.17 -2.00 -2.30
N PRO A 45 23.27 -2.75 -2.50
CA PRO A 45 24.52 -2.19 -2.98
C PRO A 45 24.47 -1.83 -4.47
N ASP A 46 23.58 -2.47 -5.24
CA ASP A 46 23.42 -2.30 -6.68
C ASP A 46 21.96 -2.00 -7.01
N LEU A 47 21.70 -0.80 -7.53
CA LEU A 47 20.37 -0.30 -7.84
C LEU A 47 19.80 -0.87 -9.16
N SER A 48 20.61 -1.54 -10.00
CA SER A 48 20.10 -2.17 -11.22
C SER A 48 19.08 -3.28 -10.92
N GLN A 49 19.21 -3.91 -9.74
CA GLN A 49 18.33 -4.98 -9.28
C GLN A 49 17.11 -4.47 -8.51
N LEU A 50 17.04 -3.17 -8.25
CA LEU A 50 15.99 -2.53 -7.46
C LEU A 50 14.57 -2.89 -7.93
N PRO A 51 14.17 -2.76 -9.21
CA PRO A 51 12.80 -3.07 -9.62
C PRO A 51 12.43 -4.53 -9.37
N ALA A 52 13.33 -5.47 -9.72
CA ALA A 52 13.10 -6.89 -9.50
C ALA A 52 13.00 -7.23 -8.01
N GLN A 53 13.93 -6.72 -7.18
CA GLN A 53 13.95 -7.00 -5.75
C GLN A 53 12.81 -6.32 -4.99
N THR A 54 12.35 -5.15 -5.44
CA THR A 54 11.16 -4.48 -4.91
C THR A 54 9.90 -5.31 -5.19
N LEU A 55 9.74 -5.83 -6.41
CA LEU A 55 8.61 -6.70 -6.74
C LEU A 55 8.61 -7.98 -5.92
N VAL A 56 9.77 -8.63 -5.76
CA VAL A 56 9.92 -9.83 -4.92
C VAL A 56 9.55 -9.55 -3.46
N LEU A 57 10.04 -8.45 -2.88
CA LEU A 57 9.71 -8.14 -1.49
C LEU A 57 8.23 -7.76 -1.32
N SER A 58 7.67 -6.98 -2.26
CA SER A 58 6.24 -6.63 -2.21
C SER A 58 5.33 -7.87 -2.31
N SER A 59 5.68 -8.84 -3.17
CA SER A 59 4.91 -10.07 -3.30
C SER A 59 5.04 -10.96 -2.07
N GLN A 60 6.22 -11.02 -1.44
CA GLN A 60 6.42 -11.70 -0.15
C GLN A 60 5.57 -11.10 0.96
N ILE A 61 5.50 -9.76 1.07
CA ILE A 61 4.66 -9.07 2.07
C ILE A 61 3.19 -9.47 1.87
N ILE A 62 2.68 -9.35 0.65
CA ILE A 62 1.27 -9.68 0.34
C ILE A 62 1.00 -11.17 0.58
N ALA A 63 1.87 -12.06 0.12
CA ALA A 63 1.73 -13.50 0.31
C ALA A 63 1.70 -13.88 1.79
N PHE A 64 2.57 -13.27 2.61
CA PHE A 64 2.59 -13.50 4.05
C PHE A 64 1.31 -13.00 4.73
N MET A 65 0.82 -11.82 4.35
CA MET A 65 -0.46 -11.31 4.86
C MET A 65 -1.63 -12.25 4.55
N VAL A 66 -1.71 -12.75 3.31
CA VAL A 66 -2.73 -13.72 2.89
C VAL A 66 -2.61 -15.02 3.70
N LEU A 67 -1.39 -15.51 3.90
CA LEU A 67 -1.13 -16.72 4.69
C LEU A 67 -1.59 -16.55 6.13
N VAL A 68 -1.26 -15.42 6.77
CA VAL A 68 -1.67 -15.13 8.15
C VAL A 68 -3.19 -15.00 8.25
N ALA A 69 -3.83 -14.31 7.29
CA ALA A 69 -5.29 -14.20 7.25
C ALA A 69 -5.96 -15.58 7.13
N ALA A 70 -5.45 -16.45 6.26
CA ALA A 70 -5.95 -17.81 6.11
C ALA A 70 -5.75 -18.65 7.38
N ALA A 71 -4.58 -18.53 8.03
CA ALA A 71 -4.30 -19.23 9.28
C ALA A 71 -5.25 -18.79 10.42
N LEU A 72 -5.51 -17.48 10.53
CA LEU A 72 -6.47 -16.95 11.50
C LEU A 72 -7.89 -17.43 11.20
N TRP A 73 -8.31 -17.42 9.93
CA TRP A 73 -9.62 -17.91 9.54
C TRP A 73 -9.83 -19.39 9.90
N ILE A 74 -8.83 -20.23 9.61
CA ILE A 74 -8.85 -21.65 9.99
C ILE A 74 -8.94 -21.79 11.52
N LEU A 75 -8.16 -21.03 12.27
CA LEU A 75 -8.17 -21.08 13.73
C LEU A 75 -9.54 -20.69 14.30
N THR A 76 -10.19 -19.66 13.75
CA THR A 76 -11.50 -19.20 14.22
C THR A 76 -12.65 -20.13 13.84
N GLU A 77 -12.51 -20.93 12.78
CA GLU A 77 -13.53 -21.90 12.39
C GLU A 77 -13.46 -23.18 13.25
N ILE A 78 -12.26 -23.52 13.75
CA ILE A 78 -12.01 -24.74 14.51
C ILE A 78 -12.22 -24.54 16.02
N ALA A 79 -11.98 -23.34 16.54
CA ALA A 79 -12.07 -22.99 17.97
C ALA A 79 -13.46 -22.48 18.36
#